data_AF-A0A7J9QAI7-F1
#
_entry.id   AF-A0A7J9QAI7-F1
#
_cell.length_a   1.000
_cell.length_b   1.000
_cell.length_c   1.000
_cell.angle_alpha   90.00
_cell.angle_beta   90.00
_cell.angle_gamma   90.00
#
_symmetry.space_group_name_H-M   'P 1'
#
loop_
_entity.id
_entity.type
_entity.pdbx_description
1 polymer ?
#
loop_
_entity_poly.entity_id
_entity_poly.type
_entity_poly.pdbx_seq_one_letter_code
_entity_poly.pdbx_strand_id
1 'polypeptide(L)'
;MSSQPRIEIQGQAPFKQSGVYEAQISIIDVKPSDNDIRAKKFTPLWKGNFHLKVKDGIFSEILGDSKNPLPSSVDNLNTIWIVVNDLFSSVYSVFDVTLRKTSEITESQEKPAEKPAEKPAEKP
;
A
#
# COMPACT_ATOMS: atom_id res chain seq x y z
N MET A 1 -1.66 26.42 2.09
CA MET A 1 -1.61 25.31 1.11
C MET A 1 -2.14 24.07 1.81
N SER A 2 -3.34 23.59 1.47
CA SER A 2 -3.88 22.36 2.04
C SER A 2 -3.17 21.19 1.37
N SER A 3 -2.45 20.38 2.14
CA SER A 3 -1.90 19.12 1.66
C SER A 3 -3.05 18.14 1.49
N GLN A 4 -3.32 17.71 0.25
CA GLN A 4 -4.34 16.72 -0.02
C GLN A 4 -3.96 15.38 0.63
N PRO A 5 -4.89 14.67 1.30
CA PRO A 5 -4.60 13.38 1.91
C PRO A 5 -4.17 12.36 0.85
N ARG A 6 -3.14 11.59 1.18
CA ARG A 6 -2.59 10.51 0.34
C ARG A 6 -2.19 9.34 1.22
N ILE A 7 -2.33 8.13 0.71
CA ILE A 7 -1.91 6.91 1.38
C ILE A 7 -0.92 6.20 0.48
N GLU A 8 0.30 6.03 0.97
CA GLU A 8 1.28 5.14 0.34
C GLU A 8 1.01 3.71 0.80
N ILE A 9 0.89 2.80 -0.16
CA ILE A 9 0.70 1.37 0.10
C ILE A 9 1.84 0.58 -0.51
N GLN A 10 2.19 -0.52 0.16
CA GLN A 10 3.03 -1.57 -0.38
C GLN A 10 2.36 -2.90 -0.06
N GLY A 11 2.30 -3.81 -1.03
CA GLY A 11 1.63 -5.08 -0.82
C GLY A 11 1.98 -6.14 -1.84
N GLN A 12 1.52 -7.36 -1.57
CA GLN A 12 1.63 -8.47 -2.50
C GLN A 12 0.67 -8.24 -3.67
N ALA A 13 1.22 -8.23 -4.88
CA ALA A 13 0.44 -8.15 -6.10
C ALA A 13 -0.18 -9.53 -6.41
N PRO A 14 -1.34 -9.60 -7.08
CA PRO A 14 -1.96 -10.87 -7.44
C PRO A 14 -1.28 -11.58 -8.63
N PHE A 15 -0.13 -11.07 -9.10
CA PHE A 15 0.56 -11.53 -10.30
C PHE A 15 1.80 -12.35 -9.94
N LYS A 16 2.06 -13.41 -10.71
CA LYS A 16 3.20 -14.33 -10.49
C LYS A 16 4.52 -13.82 -11.06
N GLN A 17 4.47 -12.86 -11.97
CA GLN A 17 5.63 -12.35 -12.69
C GLN A 17 5.79 -10.85 -12.43
N SER A 18 7.04 -10.38 -12.50
CA SER A 18 7.34 -8.96 -12.53
C SER A 18 6.90 -8.37 -13.87
N GLY A 19 6.37 -7.15 -13.86
CA GLY A 19 5.81 -6.52 -15.05
C GLY A 19 4.97 -5.29 -14.74
N VAL A 20 4.28 -4.78 -15.75
CA VAL A 20 3.28 -3.72 -15.61
C VAL A 20 1.91 -4.32 -15.89
N TYR A 21 0.97 -4.13 -14.96
CA TYR A 21 -0.37 -4.69 -15.02
C TYR A 21 -1.41 -3.61 -14.85
N GLU A 22 -2.59 -3.77 -15.47
CA GLU A 22 -3.72 -2.90 -15.16
C GLU A 22 -4.55 -3.50 -14.04
N ALA A 23 -4.70 -2.76 -12.95
CA ALA A 23 -5.43 -3.22 -11.78
C ALA A 23 -6.36 -2.14 -11.27
N GLN A 24 -7.46 -2.58 -10.66
CA GLN A 24 -8.29 -1.73 -9.81
C GLN A 24 -7.88 -1.94 -8.37
N ILE A 25 -7.63 -0.84 -7.66
CA ILE A 25 -7.38 -0.83 -6.22
C ILE A 25 -8.62 -0.25 -5.54
N SER A 26 -9.11 -0.94 -4.52
CA SER A 26 -10.23 -0.50 -3.68
C SER A 26 -9.82 -0.42 -2.21
N ILE A 27 -10.32 0.61 -1.52
CA ILE A 27 -10.22 0.79 -0.07
C ILE A 27 -11.57 0.43 0.55
N ILE A 28 -11.56 -0.41 1.57
CA ILE A 28 -12.72 -0.76 2.41
C ILE A 28 -12.36 -0.77 3.90
N ASP A 29 -13.37 -0.57 4.74
CA ASP A 29 -13.27 -0.56 6.20
C ASP A 29 -13.34 -1.96 6.82
N VAL A 30 -14.10 -2.87 6.21
CA VAL A 30 -14.29 -4.25 6.68
C VAL A 30 -13.66 -5.24 5.71
N LYS A 31 -12.92 -6.23 6.25
CA LYS A 31 -12.31 -7.29 5.44
C LYS A 31 -13.40 -8.04 4.66
N PRO A 32 -13.32 -8.10 3.32
CA PRO A 32 -14.29 -8.82 2.52
C PRO A 32 -13.96 -10.32 2.55
N SER A 33 -14.98 -11.17 2.41
CA SER A 33 -14.72 -12.59 2.17
C SER A 33 -14.27 -12.81 0.73
N ASP A 34 -13.59 -13.94 0.48
CA ASP A 34 -13.21 -14.35 -0.88
C ASP A 34 -14.40 -14.45 -1.82
N ASN A 35 -15.56 -14.86 -1.30
CA ASN A 35 -16.79 -14.93 -2.09
C ASN A 35 -17.31 -13.53 -2.45
N ASP A 36 -17.23 -12.58 -1.52
CA ASP A 36 -17.65 -11.20 -1.78
C ASP A 36 -16.77 -10.53 -2.83
N ILE A 37 -15.46 -10.79 -2.81
CA ILE A 37 -14.54 -10.26 -3.82
C ILE A 37 -14.87 -10.80 -5.20
N ARG A 38 -15.01 -12.13 -5.33
CA ARG A 38 -15.34 -12.77 -6.61
C ARG A 38 -16.71 -12.35 -7.14
N ALA A 39 -17.69 -12.22 -6.25
CA ALA A 39 -19.03 -11.77 -6.60
C ALA A 39 -19.15 -10.24 -6.73
N LYS A 40 -18.08 -9.49 -6.47
CA LYS A 40 -18.06 -8.01 -6.40
C LYS A 40 -19.15 -7.45 -5.46
N LYS A 41 -19.40 -8.16 -4.35
CA LYS A 41 -20.39 -7.84 -3.32
C LYS A 41 -19.75 -7.11 -2.13
N PHE A 42 -19.00 -6.06 -2.42
CA PHE A 42 -18.50 -5.14 -1.41
C PHE A 42 -18.61 -3.71 -1.91
N THR A 43 -18.74 -2.76 -0.97
CA THR A 43 -18.87 -1.35 -1.31
C THR A 43 -17.56 -0.64 -0.99
N PRO A 44 -16.74 -0.29 -2.00
CA PRO A 44 -15.50 0.44 -1.77
C PRO A 44 -15.79 1.84 -1.25
N LEU A 45 -15.07 2.26 -0.21
CA LEU A 45 -15.02 3.66 0.22
C LEU A 45 -14.36 4.52 -0.86
N TRP A 46 -13.34 3.96 -1.50
CA TRP A 46 -12.61 4.58 -2.59
C TRP A 46 -12.12 3.50 -3.55
N LYS A 47 -12.01 3.84 -4.83
CA LYS A 47 -11.41 2.96 -5.84
C LYS A 47 -10.70 3.75 -6.92
N GLY A 48 -9.68 3.17 -7.53
CA GLY A 48 -8.97 3.74 -8.68
C GLY A 48 -8.39 2.66 -9.59
N ASN A 49 -8.14 3.01 -10.85
CA ASN A 49 -7.48 2.14 -11.81
C ASN A 49 -6.02 2.57 -11.99
N PHE A 50 -5.10 1.61 -12.02
CA PHE A 50 -3.66 1.83 -11.96
C PHE A 50 -2.90 0.95 -12.95
N HIS A 51 -1.76 1.47 -13.41
CA HIS A 51 -0.73 0.69 -14.10
C HIS A 51 0.31 0.24 -13.07
N LEU A 52 0.02 -0.87 -12.38
CA LEU A 52 0.84 -1.38 -11.30
C LEU A 52 2.16 -1.93 -11.82
N LYS A 53 3.26 -1.34 -11.34
CA LYS A 53 4.60 -1.88 -11.52
C LYS A 53 4.88 -2.90 -10.43
N VAL A 54 4.98 -4.16 -10.83
CA VAL A 54 5.19 -5.29 -9.94
C VAL A 54 6.62 -5.77 -10.11
N LYS A 55 7.33 -5.91 -8.99
CA LYS A 55 8.67 -6.46 -8.94
C LYS A 55 8.72 -7.50 -7.82
N ASP A 56 9.10 -8.73 -8.18
CA ASP A 56 9.24 -9.86 -7.26
C ASP A 56 7.94 -10.12 -6.47
N GLY A 57 6.79 -9.95 -7.14
CA GLY A 57 5.46 -10.12 -6.56
C GLY A 57 5.00 -8.97 -5.66
N ILE A 58 5.80 -7.92 -5.49
CA ILE A 58 5.48 -6.74 -4.67
C ILE A 58 5.22 -5.53 -5.56
N PHE A 59 4.32 -4.65 -5.12
CA PHE A 59 4.10 -3.33 -5.73
C PHE A 59 4.04 -2.25 -4.65
N SER A 60 4.23 -1.00 -5.07
CA SER A 60 4.00 0.20 -4.26
C SER A 60 3.19 1.20 -5.06
N GLU A 61 2.24 1.88 -4.41
CA GLU A 61 1.37 2.86 -5.06
C GLU A 61 0.95 3.97 -4.09
N ILE A 62 0.67 5.16 -4.62
CA ILE A 62 0.14 6.28 -3.84
C ILE A 62 -1.33 6.48 -4.20
N LEU A 63 -2.21 6.28 -3.21
CA LEU A 63 -3.64 6.43 -3.34
C LEU A 63 -4.06 7.85 -2.92
N GLY A 64 -5.02 8.41 -3.65
CA GLY A 64 -5.50 9.77 -3.44
C GLY A 64 -4.73 10.80 -4.26
N ASP A 65 -5.43 11.45 -5.18
CA ASP A 65 -4.89 12.58 -5.94
C ASP A 65 -5.98 13.61 -6.25
N SER A 66 -5.62 14.71 -6.91
CA SER A 66 -6.57 15.81 -7.17
C SER A 66 -7.72 15.42 -8.09
N LYS A 67 -7.58 14.35 -8.87
CA LYS A 67 -8.62 13.81 -9.76
C LYS A 67 -9.49 12.77 -9.06
N ASN A 68 -8.94 12.05 -8.08
CA ASN A 68 -9.61 11.04 -7.30
C ASN A 68 -9.22 11.14 -5.81
N PRO A 69 -9.72 12.17 -5.10
CA PRO A 69 -9.40 12.42 -3.70
C PRO A 69 -9.86 11.26 -2.81
N LEU A 70 -9.12 11.00 -1.72
CA LEU A 70 -9.60 10.12 -0.66
C LEU A 70 -10.79 10.80 0.06
N PRO A 71 -11.88 10.07 0.34
CA PRO A 71 -12.98 10.61 1.11
C PRO A 71 -12.59 10.73 2.59
N SER A 72 -13.14 11.73 3.28
CA SER A 72 -12.90 11.97 4.71
C SER A 72 -13.32 10.81 5.62
N SER A 73 -14.15 9.88 5.13
CA SER A 73 -14.48 8.65 5.84
C SER A 73 -13.24 7.78 6.10
N VAL A 74 -12.23 7.82 5.23
CA VAL A 74 -10.98 7.07 5.40
C VAL A 74 -10.13 7.63 6.54
N ASP A 75 -10.16 8.95 6.77
CA ASP A 75 -9.37 9.62 7.82
C ASP A 75 -9.77 9.17 9.24
N ASN A 76 -10.99 8.67 9.42
CA ASN A 76 -11.50 8.20 10.70
C ASN A 76 -11.06 6.76 11.02
N LEU A 77 -10.49 6.05 10.05
CA LEU A 77 -10.12 4.64 10.18
C LEU A 77 -8.68 4.50 10.70
N ASN A 78 -8.47 3.53 11.59
CA ASN A 78 -7.13 3.15 12.06
C ASN A 78 -6.47 2.14 11.12
N THR A 79 -7.28 1.27 10.52
CA THR A 79 -6.83 0.23 9.59
C THR A 79 -7.81 0.21 8.43
N ILE A 80 -7.28 0.09 7.23
CA ILE A 80 -8.06 -0.09 6.01
C ILE A 80 -7.66 -1.41 5.35
N TRP A 81 -8.57 -1.96 4.55
CA TRP A 81 -8.30 -3.11 3.71
C TRP A 81 -8.13 -2.65 2.27
N ILE A 82 -7.04 -3.10 1.65
CA ILE A 82 -6.74 -2.89 0.25
C ILE A 82 -7.13 -4.15 -0.51
N VAL A 83 -7.98 -3.99 -1.52
CA VAL A 83 -8.30 -5.05 -2.48
C VAL A 83 -7.71 -4.64 -3.82
N VAL A 84 -6.81 -5.47 -4.35
CA VAL A 84 -6.23 -5.32 -5.69
C VAL A 84 -6.89 -6.35 -6.59
N ASN A 85 -7.60 -5.90 -7.61
CA ASN A 85 -8.20 -6.75 -8.62
C ASN A 85 -7.51 -6.51 -9.96
N ASP A 86 -7.12 -7.58 -10.65
CA ASP A 86 -6.78 -7.49 -12.07
C ASP A 86 -8.03 -7.09 -12.87
N LEU A 87 -7.87 -6.17 -13.83
CA LEU A 87 -8.97 -5.75 -14.71
C LEU A 87 -9.31 -6.80 -15.77
N PHE A 88 -8.37 -7.66 -16.12
CA PHE A 88 -8.52 -8.62 -17.23
C PHE A 88 -8.72 -10.07 -16.79
N SER A 89 -8.64 -10.35 -15.49
CA SER A 89 -8.85 -11.69 -14.96
C SER A 89 -9.51 -11.65 -13.57
N SER A 90 -9.74 -12.84 -13.00
CA SER A 90 -10.35 -12.97 -11.67
C SER A 90 -9.34 -13.07 -10.53
N VAL A 91 -8.05 -12.78 -10.78
CA VAL A 91 -7.03 -12.79 -9.73
C VAL A 91 -7.15 -11.54 -8.86
N TYR A 92 -6.93 -11.71 -7.56
CA TYR A 92 -6.99 -10.62 -6.60
C TYR A 92 -6.04 -10.86 -5.43
N SER A 93 -5.67 -9.79 -4.75
CA SER A 93 -4.98 -9.84 -3.47
C SER A 93 -5.65 -8.91 -2.47
N VAL A 94 -5.60 -9.28 -1.19
CA VAL A 94 -6.17 -8.48 -0.10
C VAL A 94 -5.18 -8.42 1.05
N PHE A 95 -4.96 -7.22 1.57
CA PHE A 95 -4.09 -6.97 2.71
C PHE A 95 -4.57 -5.73 3.47
N ASP A 96 -4.23 -5.64 4.75
CA ASP A 96 -4.53 -4.48 5.58
C ASP A 96 -3.39 -3.46 5.58
N VAL A 97 -3.73 -2.20 5.77
CA VAL A 97 -2.81 -1.08 5.94
C VAL A 97 -3.22 -0.32 7.20
N THR A 98 -2.29 -0.21 8.15
CA THR A 98 -2.49 0.61 9.35
C THR A 98 -2.20 2.06 9.02
N LEU A 99 -3.20 2.92 9.18
CA LEU A 99 -3.07 4.36 8.96
C LEU A 99 -2.43 4.99 10.20
N ARG A 100 -1.24 5.56 10.02
CA ARG A 100 -0.61 6.36 11.08
C ARG A 100 -1.37 7.70 11.14
N LYS A 101 -2.12 7.93 12.21
CA LYS A 101 -2.62 9.27 12.52
C LYS A 101 -1.40 10.16 12.74
N THR A 102 -1.32 11.27 12.02
CA THR A 102 -0.17 12.21 12.01
C THR A 102 0.07 12.93 13.35
N SER A 103 -0.44 12.40 14.46
CA SER A 103 -0.25 12.94 15.82
C SER A 103 0.99 12.37 16.52
N GLU A 104 1.64 11.33 15.99
CA GLU A 104 2.88 10.78 16.53
C GLU A 104 3.86 10.46 15.40
N ILE A 105 4.54 11.49 14.91
CA ILE A 105 5.81 11.31 14.19
C ILE A 105 6.88 11.94 15.07
N THR A 106 7.32 11.19 16.07
CA THR A 106 8.64 11.39 16.68
C THR A 106 9.41 10.09 16.48
N GLU A 107 10.50 10.21 15.72
CA GLU A 107 11.65 9.30 15.69
C GLU A 107 11.38 7.80 15.55
N SER A 108 11.45 7.31 14.30
CA SER A 108 11.99 5.98 14.01
C SER A 108 12.32 5.85 12.52
N GLN A 109 13.32 6.60 12.08
CA GLN A 109 14.17 6.21 10.96
C GLN A 109 15.62 6.40 11.40
N GLU A 110 16.05 5.62 12.40
CA GLU A 110 17.47 5.42 12.65
C GLU A 110 17.98 4.45 11.58
N LYS A 111 18.63 5.03 10.58
CA LYS A 111 19.37 4.34 9.53
C LYS A 111 20.50 3.52 10.19
N PRO A 112 20.64 2.21 9.92
CA PRO A 112 21.73 1.42 10.49
C PRO A 112 23.10 1.97 10.06
N ALA A 113 23.94 2.25 11.05
CA ALA A 113 25.31 2.74 10.89
C ALA A 113 26.20 1.72 10.18
N GLU A 114 26.83 2.13 9.07
CA GLU A 114 27.91 1.38 8.43
C GLU A 114 29.26 2.07 8.71
N LYS A 115 29.82 1.71 9.87
CA LYS A 115 31.23 1.43 10.20
C LYS A 115 32.35 2.16 9.41
N PRO A 116 33.20 2.98 10.07
CA PRO A 116 34.55 3.28 9.58
C PRO A 116 35.47 2.08 9.82
N ALA A 117 36.17 1.63 8.77
CA ALA A 117 37.22 0.63 8.87
C ALA A 117 38.51 1.28 9.42
N GLU A 118 38.96 0.87 10.61
CA GLU A 118 40.28 1.22 11.12
C GLU A 118 41.07 -0.06 11.46
N LYS A 119 42.30 -0.11 10.94
CA LYS A 119 43.30 -1.18 11.05
C LYS A 119 43.67 -1.47 12.51
N PRO A 120 44.01 -2.71 12.87
CA PRO A 120 44.84 -2.98 14.04
C PRO A 120 46.31 -3.15 13.63
N ALA A 121 47.18 -2.28 14.14
CA ALA A 121 48.61 -2.52 14.25
C ALA A 121 48.96 -2.81 15.73
N GLU A 122 49.53 -4.00 15.95
CA GLU A 122 50.67 -4.36 16.81
C GLU A 122 50.63 -4.20 18.35
N LYS A 123 50.86 -5.31 19.07
CA LYS A 123 51.89 -5.51 20.14
C LYS A 123 51.85 -6.93 20.75
N PRO A 124 52.85 -7.44 21.52
CA PRO A 124 53.90 -6.76 22.32
C PRO A 124 55.31 -6.76 21.74
#